data_AF-C5DRU2-F1
#
_entry.id   AF-C5DRU2-F1
#
_cell.length_a   1.000
_cell.length_b   1.000
_cell.length_c   1.000
_cell.angle_alpha   90.00
_cell.angle_beta   90.00
_cell.angle_gamma   90.00
#
_symmetry.space_group_name_H-M   'P 1'
#
loop_
_entity.id
_entity.type
_entity.pdbx_description
1 polymer ?
#
loop_
_entity_poly.entity_id
_entity_poly.type
_entity_poly.pdbx_seq_one_letter_code
_entity_poly.pdbx_strand_id
1 'polypeptide(L)'
;MVGRHDVIHQEGDLVYYSPFVFDKNPYHGVTVPILVVDLLELVEDSKNLCRRHYGNQFRGLFYKNHPLNKISVVGVVVGCRYKCIGDDDYIFMQLDDCSGSARFLQCKCLEPLAMENGLSWGSICGQKLRISGAFNLWYREMVVEWIDFIPDIIAEIEHWQSAIEFRRKLSIPWVEPVSSEPPTSNYIQQMHTANVMDSLVITSTYEQLSPPSPLPSPSPVDSPPPSPLPQVICNITELKIEFLRGLLKHEGKRAYTTELYSGLSTLLNQLATLRFQNQRVNLPVKPWQQLKSESLYDQLHKLQKSGLLRCHSNDNLVDLKPLKDLHEYSMHRVLTLIKLQCNTGRIDYNHIRDKLKHCEFTKKAIVDIFKESLRRICLLYPQLLVGWWIGADGGEFSVIHFKYEPHER
;
A
#
# COMPACT_ATOMS: atom_id res chain seq x y z
N MET A 1 -3.08 -50.05 -10.72
CA MET A 1 -3.75 -48.99 -11.51
C MET A 1 -2.74 -48.51 -12.54
N VAL A 2 -3.04 -48.65 -13.84
CA VAL A 2 -2.20 -48.10 -14.90
C VAL A 2 -2.37 -46.58 -14.83
N GLY A 3 -1.34 -45.87 -14.37
CA GLY A 3 -1.39 -44.41 -14.27
C GLY A 3 -1.61 -43.81 -15.65
N ARG A 4 -2.54 -42.87 -15.78
CA ARG A 4 -2.65 -42.09 -17.02
C ARG A 4 -1.35 -41.32 -17.19
N HIS A 5 -0.67 -41.54 -18.32
CA HIS A 5 0.58 -40.86 -18.66
C HIS A 5 0.38 -39.33 -18.73
N ASP A 6 -0.84 -38.86 -18.97
CA ASP A 6 -1.08 -37.42 -19.10
C ASP A 6 -1.29 -36.70 -17.76
N VAL A 7 -1.25 -37.40 -16.62
CA VAL A 7 -1.44 -36.80 -15.29
C VAL A 7 -0.10 -36.69 -14.56
N ILE A 8 0.28 -35.45 -14.22
CA ILE A 8 1.49 -35.17 -13.43
C ILE A 8 1.19 -35.26 -11.93
N HIS A 9 0.06 -34.70 -11.50
CA HIS A 9 -0.28 -34.62 -10.08
C HIS A 9 -1.80 -34.53 -9.90
N GLN A 10 -2.28 -34.96 -8.73
CA GLN A 10 -3.68 -34.79 -8.33
C GLN A 10 -3.73 -34.29 -6.88
N GLU A 11 -4.48 -33.21 -6.66
CA GLU A 11 -4.72 -32.59 -5.35
C GLU A 11 -6.23 -32.47 -5.13
N GLY A 12 -6.79 -33.40 -4.35
CA GLY A 12 -8.23 -33.53 -4.20
C GLY A 12 -8.93 -33.79 -5.55
N ASP A 13 -9.83 -32.89 -5.92
CA ASP A 13 -10.57 -32.94 -7.18
C ASP A 13 -9.82 -32.30 -8.36
N LEU A 14 -8.66 -31.67 -8.13
CA LEU A 14 -7.86 -31.04 -9.18
C LEU A 14 -6.86 -32.04 -9.76
N VAL A 15 -6.97 -32.29 -11.06
CA VAL A 15 -6.01 -33.09 -11.82
C VAL A 15 -5.13 -32.15 -12.64
N TYR A 16 -3.82 -32.22 -12.44
CA TYR A 16 -2.83 -31.44 -13.17
C TYR A 16 -2.20 -32.32 -14.25
N TYR A 17 -2.27 -31.83 -15.49
CA TYR A 17 -1.89 -32.61 -16.66
C TYR A 17 -0.48 -32.29 -17.17
N SER A 18 0.04 -33.17 -18.00
CA SER A 18 1.29 -32.95 -18.71
C SER A 18 1.18 -31.79 -19.70
N PRO A 19 2.22 -30.95 -19.89
CA PRO A 19 2.20 -29.89 -20.90
C PRO A 19 1.88 -30.37 -22.33
N PHE A 20 2.10 -31.67 -22.62
CA PHE A 20 1.77 -32.28 -23.91
C PHE A 20 0.27 -32.31 -24.24
N VAL A 21 -0.62 -32.09 -23.27
CA VAL A 21 -2.06 -32.02 -23.50
C VAL A 21 -2.64 -30.62 -23.28
N PHE A 22 -1.81 -29.61 -23.06
CA PHE A 22 -2.28 -28.23 -22.82
C PHE A 22 -2.94 -27.59 -24.04
N ASP A 23 -2.70 -28.10 -25.24
CA ASP A 23 -3.40 -27.77 -26.47
C ASP A 23 -4.87 -28.21 -26.45
N LYS A 24 -5.21 -29.23 -25.66
CA LYS A 24 -6.58 -29.72 -25.45
C LYS A 24 -7.36 -28.94 -24.40
N ASN A 25 -6.69 -28.05 -23.67
CA ASN A 25 -7.37 -27.16 -22.73
C ASN A 25 -8.39 -26.29 -23.49
N PRO A 26 -9.64 -26.14 -23.00
CA PRO A 26 -10.67 -25.37 -23.70
C PRO A 26 -10.33 -23.87 -23.87
N TYR A 27 -9.34 -23.37 -23.14
CA TYR A 27 -8.86 -21.99 -23.23
C TYR A 27 -7.51 -21.89 -23.96
N HIS A 28 -7.03 -22.96 -24.60
CA HIS A 28 -5.83 -22.90 -25.42
C HIS A 28 -6.04 -21.96 -26.61
N GLY A 29 -5.13 -21.00 -26.79
CA GLY A 29 -5.23 -19.97 -27.84
C GLY A 29 -6.31 -18.91 -27.60
N VAL A 30 -7.12 -19.04 -26.54
CA VAL A 30 -8.14 -18.05 -26.17
C VAL A 30 -7.49 -16.97 -25.31
N THR A 31 -7.77 -15.70 -25.63
CA THR A 31 -7.37 -14.58 -24.77
C THR A 31 -8.37 -14.45 -23.63
N VAL A 32 -7.96 -14.79 -22.42
CA VAL A 32 -8.85 -14.82 -21.25
C VAL A 32 -8.90 -13.44 -20.57
N PRO A 33 -10.06 -12.77 -20.52
CA PRO A 33 -10.21 -11.54 -19.76
C PRO A 33 -10.12 -11.85 -18.25
N ILE A 34 -9.34 -11.08 -17.52
CA ILE A 34 -9.09 -11.30 -16.10
C ILE A 34 -8.95 -9.98 -15.36
N LEU A 35 -9.44 -9.92 -14.12
CA LEU A 35 -9.20 -8.77 -13.25
C LEU A 35 -7.78 -8.83 -12.68
N VAL A 36 -7.18 -7.67 -12.40
CA VAL A 36 -5.83 -7.55 -11.84
C VAL A 36 -5.73 -8.26 -10.49
N VAL A 37 -6.74 -8.10 -9.62
CA VAL A 37 -6.74 -8.77 -8.31
C VAL A 37 -6.68 -10.30 -8.46
N ASP A 38 -7.51 -10.87 -9.33
CA ASP A 38 -7.55 -12.31 -9.59
C ASP A 38 -6.21 -12.78 -10.16
N LEU A 39 -5.70 -12.09 -11.19
CA LEU A 39 -4.43 -12.42 -11.83
C LEU A 39 -3.28 -12.48 -10.82
N LEU A 40 -3.19 -11.48 -9.94
CA LEU A 40 -2.10 -11.38 -8.97
C LEU A 40 -2.20 -12.41 -7.84
N GLU A 41 -3.40 -12.84 -7.46
CA GLU A 41 -3.62 -13.94 -6.52
C GLU A 41 -3.12 -15.27 -7.08
N LEU A 42 -3.32 -15.52 -8.39
CA LEU A 42 -2.86 -16.75 -9.05
C LEU A 42 -1.34 -16.90 -9.12
N VAL A 43 -0.58 -15.81 -8.98
CA VAL A 43 0.87 -15.81 -9.25
C VAL A 43 1.64 -16.72 -8.31
N GLU A 44 1.38 -16.67 -7.00
CA GLU A 44 2.15 -17.49 -6.06
C GLU A 44 1.73 -18.97 -6.13
N ASP A 45 0.43 -19.24 -6.27
CA ASP A 45 -0.10 -20.59 -6.48
C ASP A 45 0.49 -21.24 -7.73
N SER A 46 0.49 -20.51 -8.85
CA SER A 46 1.08 -20.98 -10.11
C SER A 46 2.58 -21.22 -10.00
N LYS A 47 3.32 -20.37 -9.27
CA LYS A 47 4.77 -20.57 -9.04
C LYS A 47 5.03 -21.84 -8.25
N ASN A 48 4.26 -22.04 -7.18
CA ASN A 48 4.39 -23.20 -6.31
C ASN A 48 4.05 -24.48 -7.07
N LEU A 49 2.98 -24.46 -7.85
CA LEU A 49 2.58 -25.55 -8.74
C LEU A 49 3.68 -25.88 -9.77
N CYS A 50 4.18 -24.88 -10.50
CA CYS A 50 5.24 -25.06 -11.49
C CYS A 50 6.50 -25.67 -10.86
N ARG A 51 6.98 -25.11 -9.74
CA ARG A 51 8.18 -25.60 -9.05
C ARG A 51 8.04 -27.04 -8.58
N ARG A 52 6.90 -27.40 -7.98
CA ARG A 52 6.70 -28.72 -7.38
C ARG A 52 6.49 -29.82 -8.43
N HIS A 53 5.76 -29.51 -9.50
CA HIS A 53 5.23 -30.55 -10.38
C HIS A 53 5.75 -30.48 -11.82
N TYR A 54 6.09 -29.29 -12.32
CA TYR A 54 6.53 -29.10 -13.70
C TYR A 54 8.03 -28.79 -13.83
N GLY A 55 8.72 -28.60 -12.70
CA GLY A 55 10.12 -28.22 -12.65
C GLY A 55 10.38 -26.89 -13.35
N ASN A 56 11.55 -26.77 -14.00
CA ASN A 56 11.95 -25.56 -14.72
C ASN A 56 11.40 -25.47 -16.15
N GLN A 57 10.75 -26.53 -16.65
CA GLN A 57 10.37 -26.66 -18.06
C GLN A 57 9.10 -25.91 -18.42
N PHE A 58 8.13 -25.84 -17.52
CA PHE A 58 6.89 -25.11 -17.75
C PHE A 58 6.78 -23.90 -16.82
N ARG A 59 6.39 -22.77 -17.41
CA ARG A 59 6.44 -21.46 -16.78
C ARG A 59 5.16 -20.64 -17.03
N GLY A 60 4.00 -21.30 -17.01
CA GLY A 60 2.71 -20.68 -17.27
C GLY A 60 1.97 -20.25 -16.02
N LEU A 61 1.03 -19.32 -16.20
CA LEU A 61 0.02 -18.97 -15.22
C LEU A 61 -1.07 -20.05 -15.21
N PHE A 62 -1.54 -20.44 -14.04
CA PHE A 62 -2.66 -21.36 -13.88
C PHE A 62 -3.82 -20.69 -13.15
N TYR A 63 -5.03 -20.93 -13.64
CA TYR A 63 -6.25 -20.72 -12.85
C TYR A 63 -6.79 -22.10 -12.49
N LYS A 64 -6.75 -22.48 -11.21
CA LYS A 64 -6.95 -23.88 -10.79
C LYS A 64 -6.00 -24.79 -11.58
N ASN A 65 -6.53 -25.74 -12.36
CA ASN A 65 -5.74 -26.61 -13.23
C ASN A 65 -5.77 -26.19 -14.71
N HIS A 66 -6.27 -24.99 -15.05
CA HIS A 66 -6.24 -24.45 -16.41
C HIS A 66 -4.96 -23.66 -16.67
N PRO A 67 -4.04 -24.12 -17.54
CA PRO A 67 -2.95 -23.29 -18.03
C PRO A 67 -3.49 -22.15 -18.89
N LEU A 68 -3.11 -20.92 -18.57
CA LEU A 68 -3.49 -19.71 -19.30
C LEU A 68 -2.30 -19.19 -20.11
N ASN A 69 -2.40 -19.26 -21.44
CA ASN A 69 -1.34 -18.81 -22.33
C ASN A 69 -1.43 -17.31 -22.65
N LYS A 70 -2.65 -16.80 -22.76
CA LYS A 70 -2.90 -15.40 -23.13
C LYS A 70 -4.03 -14.83 -22.29
N ILE A 71 -3.79 -13.65 -21.73
CA ILE A 71 -4.76 -12.94 -20.89
C ILE A 71 -5.01 -11.54 -21.46
N SER A 72 -6.15 -10.96 -21.10
CA SER A 72 -6.47 -9.57 -21.37
C SER A 72 -6.90 -8.84 -20.09
N VAL A 73 -6.45 -7.60 -19.94
CA VAL A 73 -6.77 -6.74 -18.80
C VAL A 73 -7.14 -5.35 -19.33
N VAL A 74 -8.19 -4.76 -18.77
CA VAL A 74 -8.56 -3.34 -18.98
C VAL A 74 -8.27 -2.54 -17.72
N GLY A 75 -7.60 -1.41 -17.85
CA GLY A 75 -7.37 -0.50 -16.72
C GLY A 75 -6.83 0.87 -17.13
N VAL A 76 -6.70 1.75 -16.14
CA VAL A 76 -6.05 3.05 -16.27
C VAL A 76 -4.55 2.90 -16.08
N VAL A 77 -3.76 3.51 -16.98
CA VAL A 77 -2.30 3.58 -16.80
C VAL A 77 -1.97 4.58 -15.70
N VAL A 78 -1.47 4.09 -14.56
CA VAL A 78 -1.12 4.93 -13.40
C VAL A 78 0.37 5.28 -13.33
N GLY A 79 1.20 4.56 -14.08
CA GLY A 79 2.63 4.77 -14.15
C GLY A 79 3.19 4.30 -15.47
N CYS A 80 4.18 5.04 -15.99
CA CYS A 80 4.89 4.70 -17.21
C CYS A 80 6.36 5.04 -17.04
N ARG A 81 7.25 4.16 -17.50
CA ARG A 81 8.68 4.41 -17.59
C ARG A 81 9.26 3.73 -18.83
N TYR A 82 10.30 4.33 -19.36
CA TYR A 82 11.06 3.78 -20.47
C TYR A 82 12.31 3.06 -19.96
N LYS A 83 12.68 1.95 -20.59
CA LYS A 83 13.93 1.24 -20.34
C LYS A 83 14.45 0.59 -21.61
N CYS A 84 15.73 0.80 -21.88
CA CYS A 84 16.49 0.00 -22.83
C CYS A 84 16.97 -1.28 -22.11
N ILE A 85 16.73 -2.46 -22.70
CA ILE A 85 17.16 -3.76 -22.18
C ILE A 85 17.77 -4.56 -23.33
N GLY A 86 19.09 -4.71 -23.32
CA GLY A 86 19.81 -5.25 -24.47
C GLY A 86 19.82 -4.23 -25.61
N ASP A 87 19.44 -4.68 -26.80
CA ASP A 87 19.32 -3.84 -28.01
C ASP A 87 17.90 -3.33 -28.26
N ASP A 88 16.95 -3.71 -27.38
CA ASP A 88 15.54 -3.37 -27.51
C ASP A 88 15.10 -2.31 -26.49
N ASP A 89 14.16 -1.48 -26.94
CA ASP A 89 13.52 -0.47 -26.11
C ASP A 89 12.13 -0.92 -25.66
N TYR A 90 11.88 -0.73 -24.36
CA TYR A 90 10.65 -1.18 -23.71
C TYR A 90 9.95 -0.05 -22.95
N ILE A 91 8.63 -0.04 -23.06
CA ILE A 91 7.73 0.75 -22.24
C ILE A 91 7.20 -0.15 -21.12
N PHE A 92 7.48 0.25 -19.89
CA PHE A 92 6.94 -0.38 -18.69
C PHE A 92 5.77 0.45 -18.18
N MET A 93 4.59 -0.18 -18.08
CA MET A 93 3.36 0.45 -17.62
C MET A 93 2.84 -0.22 -16.35
N GLN A 94 2.12 0.56 -15.55
CA GLN A 94 1.36 0.07 -14.40
C GLN A 94 -0.13 0.30 -14.68
N LEU A 95 -0.92 -0.77 -14.65
CA LEU A 95 -2.37 -0.71 -14.86
C LEU A 95 -3.13 -0.88 -13.54
N ASP A 96 -4.15 -0.04 -13.36
CA ASP A 96 -5.17 -0.12 -12.31
C ASP A 96 -6.54 -0.38 -12.93
N ASP A 97 -7.15 -1.52 -12.62
CA ASP A 97 -8.50 -1.88 -13.09
C ASP A 97 -9.58 -1.70 -12.02
N CYS A 98 -9.25 -1.04 -10.90
CA CYS A 98 -10.11 -0.84 -9.73
C CYS A 98 -10.57 -2.11 -8.99
N SER A 99 -10.04 -3.30 -9.34
CA SER A 99 -10.47 -4.57 -8.71
C SER A 99 -9.80 -4.85 -7.36
N GLY A 100 -8.68 -4.18 -7.05
CA GLY A 100 -7.86 -4.44 -5.87
C GLY A 100 -7.45 -3.17 -5.10
N SER A 101 -7.11 -3.33 -3.81
CA SER A 101 -6.86 -2.21 -2.90
C SER A 101 -5.42 -1.68 -2.88
N ALA A 102 -4.44 -2.40 -3.47
CA ALA A 102 -3.02 -2.06 -3.26
C ALA A 102 -2.01 -2.50 -4.33
N ARG A 103 -2.41 -3.11 -5.46
CA ARG A 103 -1.45 -3.63 -6.44
C ARG A 103 -1.85 -3.30 -7.87
N PHE A 104 -0.90 -2.73 -8.61
CA PHE A 104 -1.01 -2.49 -10.05
C PHE A 104 -0.38 -3.62 -10.82
N LEU A 105 -0.96 -3.94 -11.98
CA LEU A 105 -0.36 -4.88 -12.90
C LEU A 105 0.84 -4.23 -13.61
N GLN A 106 2.02 -4.85 -13.48
CA GLN A 106 3.20 -4.46 -14.24
C GLN A 106 3.07 -5.01 -15.66
N CYS A 107 3.29 -4.15 -16.65
CA CYS A 107 3.20 -4.50 -18.05
C CYS A 107 4.49 -4.08 -18.74
N LYS A 108 5.03 -4.95 -19.59
CA LYS A 108 6.24 -4.73 -20.38
C LYS A 108 5.83 -4.80 -21.86
N CYS A 109 5.97 -3.69 -22.57
CA CYS A 109 5.63 -3.55 -23.99
C CYS A 109 6.88 -3.16 -24.79
N LEU A 110 7.07 -3.76 -25.96
CA LEU A 110 8.07 -3.28 -26.92
C LEU A 110 7.69 -1.89 -27.42
N GLU A 111 8.67 -0.99 -27.58
CA GLU A 111 8.42 0.36 -28.05
C GLU A 111 7.77 0.39 -29.45
N PRO A 112 8.23 -0.37 -30.47
CA PRO A 112 7.58 -0.39 -31.78
C PRO A 112 6.08 -0.75 -31.70
N LEU A 113 5.73 -1.76 -30.90
CA LEU A 113 4.34 -2.17 -30.70
C LEU A 113 3.51 -1.03 -30.08
N ALA A 114 4.06 -0.31 -29.11
CA ALA A 114 3.36 0.81 -28.49
C ALA A 114 3.14 1.96 -29.48
N MET A 115 4.17 2.31 -30.25
CA MET A 115 4.11 3.39 -31.24
C MET A 115 3.14 3.08 -32.39
N GLU A 116 3.13 1.85 -32.88
CA GLU A 116 2.18 1.37 -33.90
C GLU A 116 0.73 1.49 -33.45
N ASN A 117 0.47 1.33 -32.15
CA ASN A 117 -0.86 1.49 -31.57
C ASN A 117 -1.16 2.93 -31.15
N GLY A 118 -0.33 3.92 -31.51
CA GLY A 118 -0.61 5.35 -31.25
C GLY A 118 -0.27 5.83 -29.84
N LEU A 119 0.51 5.06 -29.07
CA LEU A 119 0.99 5.50 -27.76
C LEU A 119 2.14 6.49 -27.91
N SER A 120 1.83 7.80 -27.87
CA SER A 120 2.85 8.85 -27.83
C SER A 120 3.48 8.97 -26.43
N TRP A 121 4.79 9.14 -26.38
CA TRP A 121 5.52 9.37 -25.13
C TRP A 121 5.03 10.65 -24.42
N GLY A 122 4.86 10.60 -23.10
CA GLY A 122 4.48 11.75 -22.26
C GLY A 122 2.99 11.92 -21.95
N SER A 123 2.09 11.20 -22.63
CA SER A 123 0.62 11.37 -22.43
C SER A 123 -0.16 10.08 -22.11
N ILE A 124 0.54 8.97 -21.80
CA ILE A 124 -0.12 7.68 -21.57
C ILE A 124 -0.73 7.54 -20.17
N CYS A 125 -0.16 8.18 -19.15
CA CYS A 125 -0.71 8.10 -17.79
C CYS A 125 -2.10 8.76 -17.74
N GLY A 126 -3.07 8.07 -17.15
CA GLY A 126 -4.48 8.46 -17.13
C GLY A 126 -5.30 7.92 -18.31
N GLN A 127 -4.66 7.37 -19.34
CA GLN A 127 -5.37 6.70 -20.44
C GLN A 127 -5.90 5.34 -19.98
N LYS A 128 -7.08 4.97 -20.49
CA LYS A 128 -7.66 3.63 -20.31
C LYS A 128 -7.25 2.74 -21.47
N LEU A 129 -6.60 1.63 -21.16
CA LEU A 129 -6.12 0.68 -22.15
C LEU A 129 -6.70 -0.70 -21.88
N ARG A 130 -6.97 -1.44 -22.96
CA ARG A 130 -7.04 -2.88 -22.97
C ARG A 130 -5.71 -3.41 -23.47
N ILE A 131 -5.05 -4.24 -22.68
CA ILE A 131 -3.84 -4.92 -23.10
C ILE A 131 -4.09 -6.43 -23.15
N SER A 132 -3.41 -7.11 -24.07
CA SER A 132 -3.43 -8.57 -24.17
C SER A 132 -2.03 -9.12 -24.39
N GLY A 133 -1.76 -10.32 -23.89
CA GLY A 133 -0.45 -10.95 -24.00
C GLY A 133 -0.21 -12.06 -22.98
N ALA A 134 1.04 -12.50 -22.88
CA ALA A 134 1.45 -13.58 -21.98
C ALA A 134 1.88 -13.04 -20.61
N PHE A 135 1.57 -13.77 -19.54
CA PHE A 135 2.02 -13.39 -18.20
C PHE A 135 3.36 -14.05 -17.86
N ASN A 136 4.39 -13.23 -17.61
CA ASN A 136 5.67 -13.74 -17.13
C ASN A 136 5.62 -13.93 -15.62
N LEU A 137 5.45 -15.17 -15.22
CA LEU A 137 5.23 -15.54 -13.82
C LEU A 137 6.41 -15.16 -12.90
N TRP A 138 7.65 -15.22 -13.37
CA TRP A 138 8.85 -14.96 -12.55
C TRP A 138 9.05 -13.48 -12.27
N TYR A 139 8.89 -12.65 -13.31
CA TYR A 139 9.00 -11.20 -13.18
C TYR A 139 7.70 -10.55 -12.69
N ARG A 140 6.60 -11.31 -12.61
CA ARG A 140 5.26 -10.84 -12.21
C ARG A 140 4.80 -9.67 -13.10
N GLU A 141 5.07 -9.79 -14.39
CA GLU A 141 4.73 -8.78 -15.38
C GLU A 141 4.07 -9.41 -16.59
N MET A 142 3.14 -8.67 -17.19
CA MET A 142 2.51 -9.05 -18.45
C MET A 142 3.37 -8.57 -19.61
N VAL A 143 3.77 -9.51 -20.48
CA VAL A 143 4.42 -9.20 -21.76
C VAL A 143 3.32 -8.85 -22.75
N VAL A 144 3.24 -7.57 -23.10
CA VAL A 144 2.18 -7.02 -23.93
C VAL A 144 2.44 -7.37 -25.39
N GLU A 145 1.44 -7.99 -26.03
CA GLU A 145 1.43 -8.37 -27.44
C GLU A 145 0.42 -7.55 -28.26
N TRP A 146 -0.56 -6.95 -27.59
CA TRP A 146 -1.61 -6.16 -28.22
C TRP A 146 -2.14 -5.10 -27.27
N ILE A 147 -2.47 -3.92 -27.82
CA ILE A 147 -2.94 -2.73 -27.09
C ILE A 147 -4.12 -2.15 -27.83
N ASP A 148 -5.12 -1.69 -27.08
CA ASP A 148 -6.27 -0.96 -27.60
C ASP A 148 -6.73 0.10 -26.61
N PHE A 149 -7.19 1.23 -27.14
CA PHE A 149 -7.69 2.34 -26.33
C PHE A 149 -9.15 2.10 -25.98
N ILE A 150 -9.50 2.26 -24.71
CA ILE A 150 -10.88 2.13 -24.27
C ILE A 150 -11.57 3.50 -24.39
N PRO A 151 -12.54 3.65 -25.31
CA PRO A 151 -13.11 4.96 -25.64
C PRO A 151 -14.06 5.49 -24.56
N ASP A 152 -14.72 4.59 -23.83
CA ASP A 152 -15.73 4.92 -22.84
C ASP A 152 -15.84 3.88 -21.72
N ILE A 153 -16.69 4.19 -20.74
CA ILE A 153 -16.96 3.33 -19.58
C ILE A 153 -17.76 2.06 -19.94
N ILE A 154 -18.47 2.03 -21.06
CA ILE A 154 -19.29 0.87 -21.45
C ILE A 154 -18.36 -0.28 -21.86
N ALA A 155 -17.37 -0.01 -22.70
CA ALA A 155 -16.38 -1.01 -23.10
C ALA A 155 -15.53 -1.55 -21.91
N GLU A 156 -15.35 -0.74 -20.86
CA GLU A 156 -14.73 -1.16 -19.60
C GLU A 156 -15.65 -2.09 -18.80
N ILE A 157 -16.94 -1.74 -18.65
CA ILE A 157 -17.93 -2.58 -17.97
C ILE A 157 -18.11 -3.93 -18.67
N GLU A 158 -18.15 -3.95 -20.00
CA GLU A 158 -18.23 -5.19 -20.79
C GLU A 158 -17.04 -6.12 -20.53
N HIS A 159 -15.84 -5.55 -20.42
CA HIS A 159 -14.65 -6.33 -20.07
C HIS A 159 -14.76 -6.91 -18.66
N TRP A 160 -15.21 -6.14 -17.67
CA TRP A 160 -15.40 -6.63 -16.30
C TRP A 160 -16.45 -7.74 -16.22
N GLN A 161 -17.57 -7.60 -16.94
CA GLN A 161 -18.59 -8.65 -17.02
C GLN A 161 -18.00 -9.94 -17.60
N SER A 162 -17.24 -9.83 -18.68
CA SER A 162 -16.55 -10.96 -19.30
C SER A 162 -15.54 -11.61 -18.36
N ALA A 163 -14.72 -10.82 -17.66
CA ALA A 163 -13.77 -11.32 -16.67
C ALA A 163 -14.46 -12.07 -15.51
N ILE A 164 -15.58 -11.55 -15.00
CA ILE A 164 -16.39 -12.21 -13.97
C ILE A 164 -17.00 -13.52 -14.49
N GLU A 165 -17.45 -13.54 -15.74
CA GLU A 165 -17.96 -14.77 -16.36
C GLU A 165 -16.86 -15.82 -16.51
N PHE A 166 -15.68 -15.43 -16.98
CA PHE A 166 -14.52 -16.30 -17.10
C PHE A 166 -14.05 -16.82 -15.74
N ARG A 167 -14.06 -15.99 -14.69
CA ARG A 167 -13.81 -16.44 -13.31
C ARG A 167 -14.72 -17.60 -12.92
N ARG A 168 -16.02 -17.50 -13.22
CA ARG A 168 -16.98 -18.60 -12.98
C ARG A 168 -16.66 -19.83 -13.83
N LYS A 169 -16.35 -19.66 -15.11
CA LYS A 169 -16.03 -20.79 -16.01
C LYS A 169 -14.73 -21.51 -15.60
N LEU A 170 -13.69 -20.77 -15.22
CA LEU A 170 -12.40 -21.29 -14.77
C LEU A 170 -12.43 -21.88 -13.35
N SER A 171 -13.47 -21.57 -12.57
CA SER A 171 -13.67 -22.20 -11.26
C SER A 171 -14.06 -23.68 -11.36
N ILE A 172 -14.55 -24.12 -12.52
CA ILE A 172 -14.87 -25.50 -12.82
C ILE A 172 -13.59 -26.18 -13.32
N PRO A 173 -13.04 -27.18 -12.59
CA PRO A 173 -11.78 -27.81 -12.98
C PRO A 173 -11.81 -28.42 -14.37
N TRP A 174 -10.70 -28.29 -15.10
CA TRP A 174 -10.50 -28.97 -16.37
C TRP A 174 -10.45 -30.48 -16.18
N VAL A 175 -11.33 -31.20 -16.88
CA VAL A 175 -11.29 -32.65 -16.98
C VAL A 175 -10.96 -33.02 -18.42
N GLU A 176 -9.78 -33.59 -18.63
CA GLU A 176 -9.41 -34.10 -19.94
C GLU A 176 -10.13 -35.44 -20.17
N PRO A 177 -10.95 -35.57 -21.23
CA PRO A 177 -11.62 -36.81 -21.54
C PRO A 177 -10.61 -37.94 -21.77
N VAL A 178 -10.97 -39.13 -21.33
CA VAL A 178 -10.11 -40.31 -21.45
C VAL A 178 -9.93 -40.62 -22.93
N SER A 179 -8.73 -40.43 -23.47
CA SER A 179 -8.41 -40.95 -24.80
C SER A 179 -8.50 -42.48 -24.74
N SER A 180 -9.23 -43.07 -25.69
CA SER A 180 -9.31 -44.52 -25.87
C SER A 180 -8.05 -45.11 -26.51
N GLU A 181 -7.10 -44.27 -26.95
CA GLU A 181 -5.87 -44.72 -27.61
C GLU A 181 -4.79 -45.12 -26.58
N PRO A 182 -4.11 -46.27 -26.78
CA PRO A 182 -3.08 -46.73 -25.87
C PRO A 182 -1.87 -45.78 -25.89
N PRO A 183 -1.29 -45.45 -24.72
CA PRO A 183 -0.21 -44.48 -24.59
C PRO A 183 1.08 -45.03 -25.20
N THR A 184 1.57 -44.36 -26.25
CA THR A 184 2.96 -44.48 -26.69
C THR A 184 3.83 -43.53 -25.86
N SER A 185 4.72 -44.04 -25.01
CA SER A 185 6.11 -43.54 -24.84
C SER A 185 6.70 -43.57 -23.42
N ASN A 186 7.98 -43.96 -23.38
CA ASN A 186 8.96 -44.00 -22.28
C ASN A 186 9.38 -42.62 -21.68
N TYR A 187 8.74 -41.50 -22.07
CA TYR A 187 9.27 -40.16 -21.79
C TYR A 187 9.03 -39.66 -20.35
N ILE A 188 7.95 -40.08 -19.69
CA ILE A 188 7.62 -39.64 -18.32
C ILE A 188 8.63 -40.19 -17.30
N GLN A 189 9.19 -41.37 -17.59
CA GLN A 189 10.26 -41.93 -16.77
C GLN A 189 11.52 -41.04 -16.81
N GLN A 190 11.77 -40.30 -17.91
CA GLN A 190 12.90 -39.37 -18.01
C GLN A 190 12.66 -38.09 -17.20
N MET A 191 11.42 -37.58 -17.15
CA MET A 191 11.05 -36.40 -16.35
C MET A 191 11.20 -36.62 -14.85
N HIS A 192 10.79 -37.79 -14.34
CA HIS A 192 11.00 -38.14 -12.94
C HIS A 192 12.48 -38.33 -12.59
N THR A 193 13.30 -38.85 -13.51
CA THR A 193 14.73 -39.07 -13.27
C THR A 193 15.51 -37.74 -13.16
N ALA A 194 15.13 -36.72 -13.93
CA ALA A 194 15.77 -35.39 -13.88
C ALA A 194 15.47 -34.63 -12.57
N ASN A 195 14.23 -34.71 -12.05
CA ASN A 195 13.83 -33.97 -10.84
C ASN A 195 14.41 -34.58 -9.54
N VAL A 196 14.70 -35.87 -9.50
CA VAL A 196 15.29 -36.52 -8.31
C VAL A 196 16.73 -36.06 -8.07
N MET A 197 17.52 -35.80 -9.13
CA MET A 197 18.91 -35.35 -8.96
C MET A 197 19.05 -33.93 -8.40
N ASP A 198 18.13 -33.02 -8.72
CA ASP A 198 18.17 -31.63 -8.22
C ASP A 198 17.75 -31.52 -6.74
N SER A 199 17.02 -32.51 -6.21
CA SER A 199 16.50 -32.49 -4.83
C SER A 199 17.50 -32.95 -3.75
N LEU A 200 18.63 -33.56 -4.12
CA LEU A 200 19.60 -34.15 -3.19
C LEU A 200 20.69 -33.19 -2.67
N VAL A 201 20.67 -31.91 -3.05
CA VAL A 201 21.79 -30.97 -2.77
C VAL A 201 21.58 -30.06 -1.55
N ILE A 202 20.39 -30.03 -0.92
CA ILE A 202 20.12 -29.07 0.18
C ILE A 202 19.44 -29.74 1.38
N THR A 203 20.21 -30.44 2.21
CA THR A 203 19.86 -30.64 3.63
C THR A 203 21.15 -30.69 4.46
N SER A 204 21.47 -29.59 5.15
CA SER A 204 22.47 -29.53 6.22
C SER A 204 21.79 -29.04 7.50
N THR A 205 22.03 -29.81 8.55
CA THR A 205 21.47 -29.85 9.90
C THR A 205 21.66 -28.58 10.74
N TYR A 206 20.62 -28.17 11.48
CA TYR A 206 20.77 -27.32 12.66
C TYR A 206 19.95 -27.90 13.82
N GLU A 207 20.63 -28.13 14.93
CA GLU A 207 20.14 -28.77 16.14
C GLU A 207 19.26 -27.84 17.00
N GLN A 208 18.36 -28.50 17.71
CA GLN A 208 17.27 -27.99 18.53
C GLN A 208 17.68 -28.09 20.01
N LEU A 209 17.51 -27.03 20.81
CA LEU A 209 17.58 -27.13 22.28
C LEU A 209 16.44 -26.33 22.95
N SER A 210 15.87 -26.97 23.97
CA SER A 210 14.59 -26.67 24.65
C SER A 210 14.69 -25.62 25.77
N PRO A 211 13.56 -25.07 26.27
CA PRO A 211 13.50 -23.97 27.24
C PRO A 211 13.35 -24.46 28.69
N PRO A 212 13.47 -23.56 29.69
CA PRO A 212 12.74 -23.74 30.94
C PRO A 212 11.95 -22.49 31.41
N SER A 213 10.76 -22.75 31.95
CA SER A 213 9.85 -21.87 32.71
C SER A 213 10.27 -21.78 34.21
N PRO A 214 9.48 -21.26 35.19
CA PRO A 214 8.50 -20.15 35.24
C PRO A 214 8.79 -19.15 36.39
N LEU A 215 7.95 -18.10 36.48
CA LEU A 215 7.84 -17.05 37.53
C LEU A 215 7.72 -17.54 39.00
N PRO A 216 8.02 -16.66 39.98
CA PRO A 216 7.34 -16.63 41.27
C PRO A 216 6.48 -15.36 41.48
N SER A 217 5.37 -15.59 42.18
CA SER A 217 4.24 -14.72 42.53
C SER A 217 4.54 -13.68 43.64
N PRO A 218 3.64 -12.70 43.88
CA PRO A 218 3.88 -11.56 44.78
C PRO A 218 3.36 -11.80 46.21
N SER A 219 3.95 -11.07 47.16
CA SER A 219 3.48 -10.96 48.55
C SER A 219 2.77 -9.60 48.79
N PRO A 220 1.90 -9.50 49.82
CA PRO A 220 0.83 -8.51 49.88
C PRO A 220 1.02 -7.42 50.95
N VAL A 221 0.07 -6.46 50.92
CA VAL A 221 -0.40 -5.54 51.98
C VAL A 221 0.29 -4.16 52.03
N ASP A 222 -0.43 -3.11 51.58
CA ASP A 222 -0.96 -2.08 52.49
C ASP A 222 -1.92 -1.09 51.79
N SER A 223 -2.94 -0.71 52.55
CA SER A 223 -4.11 0.17 52.37
C SER A 223 -4.11 1.28 51.28
N PRO A 224 -5.30 1.65 50.74
CA PRO A 224 -5.40 2.61 49.64
C PRO A 224 -5.31 4.07 50.13
N PRO A 225 -4.54 4.95 49.45
CA PRO A 225 -4.65 6.38 49.63
C PRO A 225 -5.94 6.91 48.95
N PRO A 226 -6.43 8.10 49.34
CA PRO A 226 -7.66 8.67 48.80
C PRO A 226 -7.56 8.80 47.28
N SER A 227 -8.66 8.46 46.60
CA SER A 227 -8.76 8.45 45.14
C SER A 227 -8.16 9.72 44.53
N PRO A 228 -7.06 9.64 43.78
CA PRO A 228 -6.57 10.78 43.05
C PRO A 228 -7.60 11.11 41.98
N LEU A 229 -8.03 12.37 41.91
CA LEU A 229 -8.64 12.95 40.71
C LEU A 229 -7.87 12.42 39.49
N PRO A 230 -8.52 12.02 38.39
CA PRO A 230 -7.86 11.33 37.29
C PRO A 230 -6.71 12.19 36.77
N GLN A 231 -5.50 11.91 37.28
CA GLN A 231 -4.28 12.56 36.88
C GLN A 231 -3.85 11.89 35.59
N VAL A 232 -4.52 12.27 34.50
CA VAL A 232 -3.93 12.06 33.19
C VAL A 232 -2.82 13.11 33.08
N ILE A 233 -1.64 12.75 33.58
CA ILE A 233 -0.41 13.51 33.35
C ILE A 233 -0.07 13.30 31.87
N CYS A 234 -0.72 14.06 30.99
CA CYS A 234 -0.32 14.16 29.60
C CYS A 234 1.03 14.88 29.52
N ASN A 235 1.95 14.33 28.74
CA ASN A 235 3.18 15.02 28.40
C ASN A 235 2.82 16.33 27.65
N ILE A 236 3.52 17.42 27.93
CA ILE A 236 3.32 18.72 27.24
C ILE A 236 3.38 18.58 25.70
N THR A 237 4.11 17.57 25.21
CA THR A 237 4.19 17.24 23.78
C THR A 237 2.87 16.69 23.25
N GLU A 238 2.17 15.84 23.99
CA GLU A 238 0.86 15.29 23.62
C GLU A 238 -0.19 16.39 23.61
N LEU A 239 -0.20 17.25 24.63
CA LEU A 239 -1.14 18.38 24.70
C LEU A 239 -0.98 19.35 23.51
N LYS A 240 0.25 19.54 23.01
CA LYS A 240 0.49 20.34 21.80
C LYS A 240 -0.08 19.67 20.55
N ILE A 241 0.05 18.35 20.44
CA ILE A 241 -0.52 17.58 19.32
C ILE A 241 -2.04 17.62 19.38
N GLU A 242 -2.64 17.45 20.57
CA GLU A 242 -4.09 17.57 20.74
C GLU A 242 -4.60 18.99 20.44
N PHE A 243 -3.82 20.02 20.75
CA PHE A 243 -4.16 21.40 20.39
C PHE A 243 -4.23 21.56 18.88
N LEU A 244 -3.22 21.08 18.17
CA LEU A 244 -3.16 21.07 16.70
C LEU A 244 -4.34 20.29 16.10
N ARG A 245 -4.66 19.10 16.64
CA ARG A 245 -5.81 18.29 16.22
C ARG A 245 -7.13 19.02 16.42
N GLY A 246 -7.28 19.71 17.55
CA GLY A 246 -8.45 20.53 17.83
C GLY A 246 -8.67 21.62 16.77
N LEU A 247 -7.60 22.31 16.36
CA LEU A 247 -7.69 23.29 15.28
C LEU A 247 -8.02 22.66 13.92
N LEU A 248 -7.48 21.49 13.61
CA LEU A 248 -7.79 20.77 12.37
C LEU A 248 -9.25 20.27 12.30
N LYS A 249 -9.84 19.98 13.46
CA LYS A 249 -11.26 19.56 13.59
C LYS A 249 -12.24 20.72 13.49
N HIS A 250 -11.81 21.96 13.75
CA HIS A 250 -12.68 23.13 13.65
C HIS A 250 -13.27 23.23 12.24
N GLU A 251 -14.55 23.56 12.11
CA GLU A 251 -15.20 23.72 10.80
C GLU A 251 -14.80 25.06 10.15
N GLY A 252 -14.60 25.10 8.83
CA GLY A 252 -14.21 26.34 8.14
C GLY A 252 -12.73 26.74 8.27
N LYS A 253 -12.32 27.79 7.56
CA LYS A 253 -10.89 28.21 7.46
C LYS A 253 -10.54 29.39 8.37
N ARG A 254 -11.50 29.93 9.11
CA ARG A 254 -11.33 31.04 10.05
C ARG A 254 -12.09 30.73 11.32
N ALA A 255 -11.60 31.21 12.45
CA ALA A 255 -12.24 31.03 13.75
C ALA A 255 -11.99 32.26 14.63
N TYR A 256 -12.98 32.65 15.42
CA TYR A 256 -12.76 33.65 16.46
C TYR A 256 -12.01 33.05 17.64
N THR A 257 -11.15 33.82 18.31
CA THR A 257 -10.40 33.32 19.49
C THR A 257 -11.32 32.88 20.61
N THR A 258 -12.50 33.48 20.75
CA THR A 258 -13.55 33.10 21.71
C THR A 258 -14.13 31.71 21.40
N GLU A 259 -14.39 31.42 20.12
CA GLU A 259 -14.84 30.11 19.65
C GLU A 259 -13.76 29.06 19.96
N LEU A 260 -12.51 29.32 19.57
CA LEU A 260 -11.39 28.42 19.86
C LEU A 260 -11.18 28.20 21.36
N TYR A 261 -11.33 29.25 22.18
CA TYR A 261 -11.22 29.16 23.64
C TYR A 261 -12.30 28.24 24.21
N SER A 262 -13.53 28.35 23.73
CA SER A 262 -14.64 27.49 24.15
C SER A 262 -14.47 26.05 23.67
N GLY A 263 -14.15 25.84 22.40
CA GLY A 263 -14.01 24.52 21.78
C GLY A 263 -12.82 23.72 22.30
N LEU A 264 -11.76 24.40 22.77
CA LEU A 264 -10.55 23.76 23.32
C LEU A 264 -10.48 23.82 24.85
N SER A 265 -11.59 24.15 25.53
CA SER A 265 -11.63 24.45 26.96
C SER A 265 -10.99 23.36 27.85
N THR A 266 -11.29 22.07 27.60
CA THR A 266 -10.74 20.93 28.37
C THR A 266 -9.22 20.85 28.25
N LEU A 267 -8.70 21.00 27.03
CA LEU A 267 -7.27 20.96 26.76
C LEU A 267 -6.55 22.18 27.36
N LEU A 268 -7.17 23.35 27.26
CA LEU A 268 -6.66 24.58 27.86
C LEU A 268 -6.61 24.48 29.39
N ASN A 269 -7.56 23.79 30.02
CA ASN A 269 -7.51 23.50 31.45
C ASN A 269 -6.30 22.62 31.80
N GLN A 270 -6.02 21.57 31.03
CA GLN A 270 -4.85 20.71 31.25
C GLN A 270 -3.53 21.48 31.11
N LEU A 271 -3.42 22.34 30.09
CA LEU A 271 -2.26 23.22 29.92
C LEU A 271 -2.13 24.23 31.06
N ALA A 272 -3.24 24.80 31.53
CA ALA A 272 -3.26 25.69 32.68
C ALA A 272 -2.81 24.97 33.97
N THR A 273 -3.22 23.71 34.18
CA THR A 273 -2.75 22.88 35.30
C THR A 273 -1.24 22.75 35.29
N LEU A 274 -0.65 22.38 34.16
CA LEU A 274 0.81 22.24 34.04
C LEU A 274 1.52 23.57 34.27
N ARG A 275 0.97 24.68 33.77
CA ARG A 275 1.55 26.01 34.03
C ARG A 275 1.47 26.39 35.50
N PHE A 276 0.34 26.12 36.14
CA PHE A 276 0.13 26.39 37.55
C PHE A 276 1.16 25.63 38.41
N GLN A 277 1.34 24.34 38.14
CA GLN A 277 2.34 23.49 38.82
C GLN A 277 3.79 23.98 38.61
N ASN A 278 4.07 24.63 37.48
CA ASN A 278 5.40 25.14 37.14
C ASN A 278 5.63 26.63 37.51
N GLN A 279 4.72 27.26 38.26
CA GLN A 279 4.93 28.64 38.70
C GLN A 279 6.09 28.72 39.70
N ARG A 280 6.90 29.77 39.58
CA ARG A 280 8.00 30.03 40.51
C ARG A 280 7.42 30.47 41.85
N VAL A 281 7.87 29.84 42.93
CA VAL A 281 7.44 30.12 44.32
C VAL A 281 7.62 31.60 44.71
N ASN A 282 8.55 32.30 44.07
CA ASN A 282 8.91 33.68 44.40
C ASN A 282 8.10 34.75 43.63
N LEU A 283 7.08 34.36 42.85
CA LEU A 283 6.22 35.29 42.10
C LEU A 283 4.77 35.21 42.57
N PRO A 284 3.98 36.30 42.45
CA PRO A 284 2.55 36.26 42.74
C PRO A 284 1.84 35.19 41.92
N VAL A 285 1.03 34.37 42.58
CA VAL A 285 0.28 33.29 41.91
C VAL A 285 -0.72 33.89 40.94
N LYS A 286 -0.59 33.55 39.66
CA LYS A 286 -1.52 34.04 38.63
C LYS A 286 -2.89 33.34 38.76
N PRO A 287 -4.01 34.07 38.60
CA PRO A 287 -5.35 33.48 38.55
C PRO A 287 -5.50 32.41 37.47
N TRP A 288 -6.32 31.40 37.74
CA TRP A 288 -6.55 30.27 36.82
C TRP A 288 -6.98 30.70 35.41
N GLN A 289 -7.94 31.62 35.33
CA GLN A 289 -8.46 32.12 34.05
C GLN A 289 -7.37 32.82 33.23
N GLN A 290 -6.48 33.55 33.89
CA GLN A 290 -5.34 34.19 33.24
C GLN A 290 -4.39 33.13 32.65
N LEU A 291 -4.07 32.07 33.41
CA LEU A 291 -3.21 30.98 32.92
C LEU A 291 -3.81 30.24 31.73
N LYS A 292 -5.12 30.03 31.74
CA LYS A 292 -5.85 29.39 30.65
C LYS A 292 -5.80 30.25 29.38
N SER A 293 -6.07 31.55 29.49
CA SER A 293 -5.97 32.50 28.37
C SER A 293 -4.54 32.62 27.84
N GLU A 294 -3.55 32.76 28.72
CA GLU A 294 -2.13 32.76 28.34
C GLU A 294 -1.74 31.45 27.62
N SER A 295 -2.31 30.32 28.03
CA SER A 295 -2.06 29.03 27.36
C SER A 295 -2.57 29.01 25.93
N LEU A 296 -3.77 29.56 25.67
CA LEU A 296 -4.29 29.69 24.31
C LEU A 296 -3.38 30.56 23.45
N TYR A 297 -3.12 31.80 23.90
CA TYR A 297 -2.34 32.77 23.13
C TYR A 297 -0.91 32.28 22.87
N ASP A 298 -0.28 31.60 23.82
CA ASP A 298 1.06 31.06 23.61
C ASP A 298 1.08 29.93 22.58
N GLN A 299 0.04 29.09 22.49
CA GLN A 299 -0.03 28.07 21.44
C GLN A 299 -0.31 28.71 20.07
N LEU A 300 -1.25 29.65 20.00
CA LEU A 300 -1.54 30.39 18.77
C LEU A 300 -0.29 31.12 18.25
N HIS A 301 0.43 31.83 19.13
CA HIS A 301 1.65 32.54 18.77
C HIS A 301 2.77 31.58 18.30
N LYS A 302 2.91 30.38 18.88
CA LYS A 302 3.86 29.37 18.40
C LYS A 302 3.52 28.87 17.00
N LEU A 303 2.22 28.63 16.73
CA LEU A 303 1.75 28.19 15.41
C LEU A 303 1.85 29.32 14.37
N GLN A 304 1.63 30.57 14.78
CA GLN A 304 1.85 31.74 13.95
C GLN A 304 3.33 31.86 13.55
N LYS A 305 4.25 31.75 14.53
CA LYS A 305 5.70 31.75 14.29
C LYS A 305 6.17 30.61 13.38
N SER A 306 5.42 29.50 13.33
CA SER A 306 5.76 28.36 12.48
C SER A 306 5.14 28.43 11.08
N GLY A 307 4.33 29.48 10.81
CA GLY A 307 3.64 29.73 9.56
C GLY A 307 2.30 29.00 9.40
N LEU A 308 1.84 28.25 10.41
CA LEU A 308 0.65 27.41 10.29
C LEU A 308 -0.66 28.20 10.38
N LEU A 309 -0.66 29.40 10.93
CA LEU A 309 -1.86 30.24 11.02
C LEU A 309 -1.48 31.71 11.02
N ARG A 310 -2.48 32.58 10.86
CA ARG A 310 -2.31 34.04 10.99
C ARG A 310 -3.31 34.57 12.01
N CYS A 311 -2.83 35.35 12.97
CA CYS A 311 -3.68 36.02 13.95
C CYS A 311 -3.85 37.49 13.54
N HIS A 312 -5.10 37.94 13.42
CA HIS A 312 -5.42 39.34 13.15
C HIS A 312 -5.75 40.03 14.48
N SER A 313 -4.87 40.93 14.92
CA SER A 313 -4.97 41.59 16.23
C SER A 313 -6.24 42.42 16.41
N ASN A 314 -6.79 42.95 15.33
CA ASN A 314 -7.90 43.90 15.39
C ASN A 314 -9.26 43.20 15.57
N ASP A 315 -9.40 41.95 15.10
CA ASP A 315 -10.69 41.28 14.98
C ASP A 315 -10.81 40.02 15.84
N ASN A 316 -9.81 39.70 16.67
CA ASN A 316 -9.73 38.43 17.40
C ASN A 316 -9.94 37.22 16.48
N LEU A 317 -9.51 37.34 15.23
CA LEU A 317 -9.75 36.37 14.17
C LEU A 317 -8.47 35.60 13.87
N VAL A 318 -8.59 34.28 13.80
CA VAL A 318 -7.50 33.36 13.47
C VAL A 318 -7.77 32.74 12.11
N ASP A 319 -6.88 32.97 11.15
CA ASP A 319 -6.89 32.33 9.85
C ASP A 319 -6.18 30.97 9.93
N LEU A 320 -6.96 29.89 9.81
CA LEU A 320 -6.54 28.50 9.84
C LEU A 320 -6.29 27.95 8.43
N LYS A 321 -6.49 28.74 7.37
CA LYS A 321 -6.25 28.29 5.98
C LYS A 321 -4.87 27.67 5.77
N PRO A 322 -3.74 28.27 6.22
CA PRO A 322 -2.42 27.68 5.97
C PRO A 322 -2.28 26.27 6.59
N LEU A 323 -2.74 26.09 7.83
CA LEU A 323 -2.76 24.80 8.52
C LEU A 323 -3.58 23.76 7.76
N LYS A 324 -4.79 24.13 7.33
CA LYS A 324 -5.70 23.22 6.64
C LYS A 324 -5.18 22.81 5.27
N ASP A 325 -4.70 23.76 4.49
CA ASP A 325 -4.17 23.49 3.15
C ASP A 325 -2.91 22.61 3.23
N LEU A 326 -2.03 22.84 4.22
CA LEU A 326 -0.86 21.98 4.44
C LEU A 326 -1.23 20.57 4.88
N HIS A 327 -2.23 20.44 5.77
CA HIS A 327 -2.72 19.14 6.23
C HIS A 327 -3.43 18.36 5.11
N GLU A 328 -4.24 19.02 4.28
CA GLU A 328 -4.88 18.39 3.12
C GLU A 328 -3.82 17.89 2.13
N TYR A 329 -2.83 18.74 1.82
CA TYR A 329 -1.71 18.37 0.97
C TYR A 329 -0.93 17.18 1.52
N SER A 330 -0.58 17.17 2.81
CA SER A 330 0.18 16.08 3.42
C SER A 330 -0.62 14.79 3.48
N MET A 331 -1.92 14.84 3.79
CA MET A 331 -2.80 13.67 3.75
C MET A 331 -2.84 13.06 2.35
N HIS A 332 -3.09 13.87 1.32
CA HIS A 332 -3.10 13.40 -0.07
C HIS A 332 -1.73 12.84 -0.48
N ARG A 333 -0.65 13.54 -0.17
CA ARG A 333 0.71 13.11 -0.54
C ARG A 333 1.09 11.80 0.13
N VAL A 334 0.84 11.65 1.44
CA VAL A 334 1.14 10.43 2.19
C VAL A 334 0.28 9.27 1.71
N LEU A 335 -1.04 9.45 1.56
CA LEU A 335 -1.92 8.41 1.02
C LEU A 335 -1.47 7.96 -0.38
N THR A 336 -1.06 8.90 -1.23
CA THR A 336 -0.54 8.56 -2.56
C THR A 336 0.72 7.70 -2.45
N LEU A 337 1.69 8.07 -1.60
CA LEU A 337 2.91 7.28 -1.41
C LEU A 337 2.62 5.87 -0.87
N ILE A 338 1.67 5.75 0.06
CA ILE A 338 1.23 4.46 0.62
C ILE A 338 0.53 3.60 -0.44
N LYS A 339 -0.39 4.18 -1.21
CA LYS A 339 -1.09 3.47 -2.30
C LYS A 339 -0.14 2.98 -3.39
N LEU A 340 0.91 3.76 -3.67
CA LEU A 340 1.98 3.39 -4.59
C LEU A 340 2.99 2.39 -3.98
N GLN A 341 2.78 1.93 -2.75
CA GLN A 341 3.69 1.08 -1.98
C GLN A 341 5.15 1.59 -1.98
N CYS A 342 5.33 2.91 -1.93
CA CYS A 342 6.65 3.50 -1.87
C CYS A 342 7.27 3.18 -0.51
N ASN A 343 8.48 2.61 -0.49
CA ASN A 343 9.24 2.41 0.76
C ASN A 343 9.78 3.74 1.30
N THR A 344 9.99 4.72 0.43
CA THR A 344 10.46 6.06 0.82
C THR A 344 9.74 7.16 0.03
N GLY A 345 9.66 8.36 0.61
CA GLY A 345 9.09 9.54 -0.03
C GLY A 345 9.78 10.82 0.41
N ARG A 346 10.13 11.68 -0.55
CA ARG A 346 10.78 12.97 -0.27
C ARG A 346 9.74 14.05 0.08
N ILE A 347 9.97 14.76 1.18
CA ILE A 347 9.30 16.00 1.60
C ILE A 347 10.22 17.16 1.23
N ASP A 348 10.03 17.73 0.04
CA ASP A 348 10.79 18.91 -0.37
C ASP A 348 10.13 20.19 0.16
N TYR A 349 10.83 20.91 1.04
CA TYR A 349 10.23 22.03 1.77
C TYR A 349 9.90 23.21 0.86
N ASN A 350 10.76 23.51 -0.11
CA ASN A 350 10.57 24.65 -1.01
C ASN A 350 9.44 24.37 -1.98
N HIS A 351 9.39 23.16 -2.55
CA HIS A 351 8.27 22.75 -3.38
C HIS A 351 6.91 22.89 -2.67
N ILE A 352 6.83 22.52 -1.39
CA ILE A 352 5.59 22.63 -0.61
C ILE A 352 5.18 24.09 -0.39
N ARG A 353 6.13 24.95 -0.03
CA ARG A 353 5.90 26.39 0.14
C ARG A 353 5.41 27.03 -1.15
N ASP A 354 6.04 26.72 -2.27
CA ASP A 354 5.71 27.26 -3.58
C ASP A 354 4.33 26.78 -4.03
N LYS A 355 4.08 25.46 -3.91
CA LYS A 355 2.80 24.84 -4.31
C LYS A 355 1.62 25.37 -3.51
N LEU A 356 1.79 25.57 -2.21
CA LEU A 356 0.73 26.06 -1.33
C LEU A 356 0.69 27.59 -1.23
N LYS A 357 1.65 28.31 -1.83
CA LYS A 357 1.80 29.77 -1.75
C LYS A 357 1.91 30.27 -0.29
N HIS A 358 2.67 29.53 0.51
CA HIS A 358 2.90 29.80 1.93
C HIS A 358 4.41 29.70 2.25
N CYS A 359 5.15 30.77 1.98
CA CYS A 359 6.60 30.82 2.19
C CYS A 359 7.00 30.80 3.67
N GLU A 360 6.08 31.16 4.56
CA GLU A 360 6.26 31.24 6.00
C GLU A 360 6.38 29.87 6.71
N PHE A 361 6.07 28.75 6.04
CA PHE A 361 6.15 27.45 6.67
C PHE A 361 7.58 27.09 7.08
N THR A 362 7.78 26.83 8.37
CA THR A 362 9.05 26.31 8.88
C THR A 362 9.22 24.83 8.51
N LYS A 363 10.47 24.37 8.32
CA LYS A 363 10.79 22.95 8.04
C LYS A 363 10.16 22.03 9.10
N LYS A 364 10.26 22.43 10.38
CA LYS A 364 9.67 21.74 11.52
C LYS A 364 8.14 21.64 11.41
N ALA A 365 7.45 22.72 11.08
CA ALA A 365 6.00 22.71 10.93
C ALA A 365 5.54 21.71 9.86
N ILE A 366 6.20 21.73 8.68
CA ILE A 366 5.90 20.79 7.60
C ILE A 366 6.03 19.35 8.10
N VAL A 367 7.16 19.02 8.74
CA VAL A 367 7.39 17.67 9.28
C VAL A 367 6.35 17.29 10.34
N ASP A 368 6.00 18.21 11.25
CA ASP A 368 5.01 17.94 12.30
C ASP A 368 3.61 17.67 11.71
N ILE A 369 3.20 18.38 10.64
CA ILE A 369 1.93 18.10 9.94
C ILE A 369 1.97 16.77 9.18
N PHE A 370 3.10 16.42 8.55
CA PHE A 370 3.28 15.10 7.92
C PHE A 370 3.22 13.96 8.94
N LYS A 371 3.85 14.11 10.11
CA LYS A 371 3.75 13.16 11.22
C LYS A 371 2.30 12.97 11.66
N GLU A 372 1.55 14.06 11.80
CA GLU A 372 0.15 13.97 12.20
C GLU A 372 -0.73 13.30 11.13
N SER A 373 -0.46 13.58 9.86
CA SER A 373 -1.13 12.93 8.74
C SER A 373 -0.88 11.41 8.74
N LEU A 374 0.37 11.00 8.95
CA LEU A 374 0.76 9.59 9.08
C LEU A 374 0.04 8.93 10.27
N ARG A 375 0.02 9.55 11.45
CA ARG A 375 -0.71 9.02 12.62
C ARG A 375 -2.19 8.83 12.31
N ARG A 376 -2.82 9.81 11.66
CA ARG A 376 -4.24 9.74 11.31
C ARG A 376 -4.52 8.63 10.30
N ILE A 377 -3.67 8.47 9.30
CA ILE A 377 -3.80 7.40 8.30
C ILE A 377 -3.63 6.03 8.95
N CYS A 378 -2.61 5.83 9.80
CA CYS A 378 -2.41 4.58 10.53
C CYS A 378 -3.59 4.27 11.48
N LEU A 379 -4.22 5.29 12.07
CA LEU A 379 -5.42 5.09 12.89
C LEU A 379 -6.62 4.63 12.05
N LEU A 380 -6.82 5.23 10.87
CA LEU A 380 -7.94 4.92 9.98
C LEU A 380 -7.75 3.59 9.23
N TYR A 381 -6.50 3.21 8.98
CA TYR A 381 -6.13 2.05 8.18
C TYR A 381 -4.94 1.30 8.82
N PRO A 382 -5.15 0.64 9.97
CA PRO A 382 -4.07 0.00 10.74
C PRO A 382 -3.33 -1.08 9.94
N GLN A 383 -3.98 -1.71 8.97
CA GLN A 383 -3.42 -2.75 8.10
C GLN A 383 -2.50 -2.24 6.98
N LEU A 384 -2.45 -0.92 6.72
CA LEU A 384 -1.67 -0.40 5.59
C LEU A 384 -0.17 -0.27 5.89
N LEU A 385 0.21 -0.04 7.15
CA LEU A 385 1.60 0.24 7.53
C LEU A 385 1.92 -0.42 8.87
N VAL A 386 2.96 -1.25 8.89
CA VAL A 386 3.55 -1.78 10.13
C VAL A 386 4.36 -0.73 10.86
N GLY A 387 4.95 0.21 10.13
CA GLY A 387 5.71 1.30 10.74
C GLY A 387 6.06 2.41 9.78
N TRP A 388 6.45 3.55 10.33
CA TRP A 388 6.94 4.69 9.59
C TRP A 388 7.91 5.50 10.43
N TRP A 389 8.83 6.21 9.77
CA TRP A 389 9.65 7.23 10.40
C TRP A 389 9.99 8.33 9.39
N ILE A 390 10.36 9.51 9.88
CA ILE A 390 10.83 10.61 9.03
C ILE A 390 12.28 10.90 9.40
N GLY A 391 13.18 10.63 8.46
CA GLY A 391 14.58 11.01 8.53
C GLY A 391 14.71 12.53 8.33
N ALA A 392 15.43 13.18 9.24
CA ALA A 392 15.85 14.56 9.09
C ALA A 392 17.28 14.57 8.55
N ASP A 393 17.44 14.88 7.27
CA ASP A 393 18.75 14.83 6.60
C ASP A 393 19.50 16.17 6.65
N GLY A 394 19.13 17.06 7.58
CA GLY A 394 19.72 18.40 7.75
C GLY A 394 19.54 19.39 6.58
N GLY A 395 19.11 18.92 5.40
CA GLY A 395 19.07 19.68 4.16
C GLY A 395 17.73 20.35 3.82
N GLU A 396 17.48 20.50 2.51
CA GLU A 396 16.29 21.13 1.92
C GLU A 396 15.08 20.19 1.81
N PHE A 397 15.22 18.96 2.30
CA PHE A 397 14.15 17.99 2.34
C PHE A 397 14.25 17.08 3.57
N SER A 398 13.16 16.37 3.84
CA SER A 398 13.13 15.20 4.72
C SER A 398 12.73 13.96 3.92
N VAL A 399 13.07 12.78 4.42
CA VAL A 399 12.67 11.51 3.81
C VAL A 399 11.72 10.78 4.75
N ILE A 400 10.53 10.48 4.27
CA ILE A 400 9.59 9.57 4.94
C ILE A 400 9.98 8.16 4.53
N HIS A 401 10.00 7.25 5.50
CA HIS A 401 10.18 5.83 5.28
C HIS A 401 8.92 5.11 5.72
N PHE A 402 8.51 4.14 4.91
CA PHE A 402 7.33 3.31 5.12
C PHE A 402 7.77 1.85 5.27
N LYS A 403 7.21 1.16 6.27
CA LYS A 403 7.36 -0.27 6.47
C LYS A 403 5.99 -0.91 6.33
N TYR A 404 5.83 -1.72 5.29
CA TYR A 404 4.64 -2.52 5.06
C TYR A 404 4.78 -3.88 5.73
N GLU A 405 3.66 -4.54 5.99
CA GLU A 405 3.69 -5.91 6.51
C GLU A 405 4.33 -6.82 5.47
N PRO A 406 5.33 -7.64 5.85
CA PRO A 406 5.77 -8.70 4.96
C PRO A 406 4.56 -9.57 4.74
N HIS A 407 4.06 -9.66 3.50
CA HIS A 407 3.06 -10.65 3.17
C HIS A 407 3.63 -12.02 3.55
N GLU A 408 3.17 -12.60 4.67
CA GLU A 408 3.35 -14.01 4.96
C GLU A 408 2.84 -14.75 3.73
N ARG A 409 3.78 -15.43 3.06
CA ARG A 409 3.56 -16.06 1.78
C ARG A 409 2.92 -17.42 1.95
#